data_AF-A0A0K9XIJ3-F1
#
_entry.id   AF-A0A0K9XIJ3-F1
#
_cell.length_a   1.000
_cell.length_b   1.000
_cell.length_c   1.000
_cell.angle_alpha   90.00
_cell.angle_beta   90.00
_cell.angle_gamma   90.00
#
_symmetry.space_group_name_H-M   'P 1'
#
loop_
_entity.id
_entity.type
_entity.pdbx_description
1 polymer ?
#
loop_
_entity_poly.entity_id
_entity_poly.type
_entity_poly.pdbx_seq_one_letter_code
_entity_poly.pdbx_strand_id
1 'polypeptide(L)'
;MRRVAVGLGALAMAGSALTLTSGTASAAAGGGCAGETWKQACVRQDGGSVKFEVHGRFANADPNCRIELVALDDTTGWVDRHFNGSCAQFDGYWNLTNPSSGHAYKSEIRVYWRGGDQPYDYVQSPVLRW
;
A
#
# COMPACT_ATOMS: atom_id res chain seq x y z
N MET A 1 30.01 -52.06 -43.09
CA MET A 1 31.11 -51.28 -42.48
C MET A 1 30.80 -51.00 -41.02
N ARG A 2 31.73 -51.40 -40.14
CA ARG A 2 32.10 -50.96 -38.76
C ARG A 2 31.30 -49.88 -38.00
N ARG A 3 31.04 -50.18 -36.70
CA ARG A 3 31.18 -49.41 -35.41
C ARG A 3 29.95 -49.70 -34.51
N VAL A 4 29.98 -50.49 -33.43
CA VAL A 4 30.72 -50.47 -32.13
C VAL A 4 30.33 -49.33 -31.17
N ALA A 5 29.88 -49.77 -30.00
CA ALA A 5 30.02 -49.24 -28.63
C ALA A 5 29.01 -48.26 -28.02
N VAL A 6 28.32 -48.80 -27.00
CA VAL A 6 28.20 -48.37 -25.59
C VAL A 6 27.77 -46.93 -25.29
N GLY A 7 26.64 -46.82 -24.61
CA GLY A 7 26.28 -45.68 -23.76
C GLY A 7 25.53 -46.15 -22.51
N LEU A 8 26.23 -46.83 -21.59
CA LEU A 8 25.79 -47.02 -20.21
C LEU A 8 26.26 -45.81 -19.41
N GLY A 9 25.33 -44.98 -18.97
CA GLY A 9 25.59 -43.81 -18.13
C GLY A 9 24.31 -43.36 -17.45
N ALA A 10 23.93 -44.08 -16.40
CA ALA A 10 22.86 -43.66 -15.50
C ALA A 10 23.33 -42.44 -14.70
N LEU A 11 22.77 -41.27 -14.98
CA LEU A 11 22.83 -40.11 -14.09
C LEU A 11 21.48 -40.01 -13.37
N ALA A 12 21.37 -40.77 -12.28
CA ALA A 12 20.35 -40.54 -11.26
C ALA A 12 20.72 -39.24 -10.52
N MET A 13 20.19 -38.12 -11.01
CA MET A 13 20.14 -36.88 -10.24
C MET A 13 18.73 -36.81 -9.64
N ALA A 14 18.55 -37.49 -8.51
CA ALA A 14 17.48 -37.18 -7.57
C ALA A 14 17.79 -35.81 -6.96
N GLY A 15 17.43 -34.76 -7.70
CA GLY A 15 17.41 -33.39 -7.20
C GLY A 15 16.03 -33.11 -6.67
N SER A 16 15.94 -32.88 -5.37
CA SER A 16 14.74 -32.47 -4.65
C SER A 16 13.93 -31.46 -5.49
N ALA A 17 12.74 -31.86 -5.92
CA ALA A 17 11.74 -30.90 -6.36
C ALA A 17 11.40 -30.06 -5.13
N LEU A 18 12.13 -28.95 -4.95
CA LEU A 18 11.65 -27.83 -4.18
C LEU A 18 10.37 -27.40 -4.90
N THR A 19 9.24 -27.89 -4.43
CA THR A 19 7.95 -27.22 -4.58
C THR A 19 8.09 -25.88 -3.88
N LEU A 20 8.76 -24.95 -4.56
CA LEU A 20 8.48 -23.54 -4.41
C LEU A 20 7.02 -23.43 -4.82
N THR A 21 6.14 -23.44 -3.82
CA THR A 21 4.84 -22.82 -3.94
C THR A 21 5.12 -21.41 -4.43
N SER A 22 5.02 -21.22 -5.74
CA SER A 22 4.91 -19.91 -6.35
C SER A 22 3.62 -19.36 -5.77
N GLY A 23 3.73 -18.62 -4.66
CA GLY A 23 2.67 -17.74 -4.22
C GLY A 23 2.29 -16.95 -5.46
N THR A 24 1.04 -17.06 -5.88
CA THR A 24 0.52 -16.28 -7.00
C THR A 24 0.80 -14.82 -6.65
N ALA A 25 1.78 -14.21 -7.32
CA ALA A 25 2.01 -12.79 -7.22
C ALA A 25 0.76 -12.16 -7.83
N SER A 26 -0.18 -11.75 -6.98
CA SER A 26 -1.25 -10.87 -7.39
C SER A 26 -0.56 -9.56 -7.79
N ALA A 27 -0.68 -9.21 -9.07
CA ALA A 27 -0.24 -7.91 -9.52
C ALA A 27 -1.25 -6.91 -8.98
N ALA A 28 -0.79 -6.02 -8.10
CA ALA A 28 -1.67 -5.01 -7.56
C ALA A 28 -2.20 -4.15 -8.73
N ALA A 29 -3.51 -3.92 -8.75
CA ALA A 29 -4.19 -3.16 -9.79
C ALA A 29 -4.90 -1.95 -9.18
N GLY A 30 -4.77 -0.80 -9.84
CA GLY A 30 -5.34 0.47 -9.36
C GLY A 30 -4.38 1.25 -8.47
N GLY A 31 -4.95 1.96 -7.49
CA GLY A 31 -4.25 2.98 -6.72
C GLY A 31 -4.13 4.32 -7.46
N GLY A 32 -3.41 5.25 -6.85
CA GLY A 32 -3.27 6.63 -7.30
C GLY A 32 -3.65 7.63 -6.23
N CYS A 33 -3.76 8.89 -6.63
CA CYS A 33 -4.11 10.00 -5.75
C CYS A 33 -5.50 10.53 -6.07
N ALA A 34 -6.21 11.01 -5.05
CA ALA A 34 -7.43 11.80 -5.20
C ALA A 34 -7.38 13.03 -4.30
N GLY A 35 -8.23 14.00 -4.61
CA GLY A 35 -8.30 15.29 -3.91
C GLY A 35 -7.68 16.45 -4.69
N GLU A 36 -7.80 17.64 -4.11
CA GLU A 36 -7.22 18.88 -4.65
C GLU A 36 -5.73 18.94 -4.35
N THR A 37 -4.95 19.70 -5.12
CA THR A 37 -3.48 19.77 -4.97
C THR A 37 -2.99 20.17 -3.57
N TRP A 38 -3.84 20.79 -2.73
CA TRP A 38 -3.51 21.17 -1.36
C TRP A 38 -4.03 20.19 -0.30
N LYS A 39 -4.84 19.19 -0.68
CA LYS A 39 -5.40 18.14 0.19
C LYS A 39 -5.60 16.87 -0.63
N GLN A 40 -4.64 15.95 -0.57
CA GLN A 40 -4.67 14.69 -1.32
C GLN A 40 -4.43 13.49 -0.42
N ALA A 41 -5.04 12.36 -0.82
CA ALA A 41 -4.72 11.04 -0.31
C ALA A 41 -4.31 10.15 -1.48
N CYS A 42 -3.22 9.40 -1.31
CA CYS A 42 -2.67 8.52 -2.32
C CYS A 42 -2.43 7.13 -1.76
N VAL A 43 -2.61 6.11 -2.59
CA VAL A 43 -2.23 4.74 -2.28
C VAL A 43 -1.55 4.10 -3.48
N ARG A 44 -0.45 3.38 -3.27
CA ARG A 44 0.25 2.67 -4.35
C ARG A 44 1.04 1.47 -3.83
N GLN A 45 1.39 0.58 -4.75
CA GLN A 45 2.39 -0.45 -4.49
C GLN A 45 3.79 0.16 -4.36
N ASP A 46 4.57 -0.33 -3.40
CA ASP A 46 5.97 0.06 -3.20
C ASP A 46 6.79 -1.18 -2.79
N GLY A 47 7.51 -1.77 -3.74
CA GLY A 47 8.49 -2.84 -3.45
C GLY A 47 7.95 -4.06 -2.66
N GLY A 48 6.71 -4.48 -2.87
CA GLY A 48 6.07 -5.59 -2.12
C GLY A 48 5.30 -5.15 -0.87
N SER A 49 5.19 -3.83 -0.64
CA SER A 49 4.34 -3.21 0.37
C SER A 49 3.25 -2.36 -0.28
N VAL A 50 2.24 -1.98 0.51
CA VAL A 50 1.30 -0.91 0.14
C VAL A 50 1.73 0.36 0.85
N LYS A 51 1.99 1.41 0.07
CA LYS A 51 2.31 2.74 0.56
C LYS A 51 1.06 3.60 0.58
N PHE A 52 0.72 4.11 1.75
CA PHE A 52 -0.33 5.09 2.00
C PHE A 52 0.34 6.45 2.16
N GLU A 53 -0.12 7.46 1.44
CA GLU A 53 0.42 8.81 1.52
C GLU A 53 -0.71 9.83 1.62
N VAL A 54 -0.42 10.94 2.28
CA VAL A 54 -1.29 12.11 2.28
C VAL A 54 -0.48 13.38 2.11
N HIS A 55 -1.08 14.37 1.46
CA HIS A 55 -0.51 15.69 1.21
C HIS A 55 -1.47 16.76 1.70
N GLY A 56 -0.98 17.64 2.57
CA GLY A 56 -1.72 18.75 3.15
C GLY A 56 -0.90 20.04 3.09
N ARG A 57 -1.47 21.07 2.48
CA ARG A 57 -0.88 22.41 2.32
C ARG A 57 -1.95 23.47 2.56
N PHE A 58 -2.26 23.72 3.82
CA PHE A 58 -3.35 24.63 4.17
C PHE A 58 -2.81 26.01 4.53
N ALA A 59 -3.02 26.97 3.62
CA ALA A 59 -2.72 28.37 3.91
C ALA A 59 -3.62 28.88 5.04
N ASN A 60 -3.04 29.61 6.00
CA ASN A 60 -3.77 30.26 7.09
C ASN A 60 -4.63 29.31 7.94
N ALA A 61 -4.18 28.06 8.12
CA ALA A 61 -4.90 27.12 8.98
C ALA A 61 -4.91 27.58 10.44
N ASP A 62 -6.02 27.31 11.14
CA ASP A 62 -6.13 27.52 12.59
C ASP A 62 -4.96 26.83 13.32
N PRO A 63 -4.37 27.44 14.37
CA PRO A 63 -3.29 26.81 15.12
C PRO A 63 -3.64 25.44 15.69
N ASN A 64 -4.92 25.19 15.96
CA ASN A 64 -5.44 23.93 16.46
C ASN A 64 -5.85 22.98 15.33
N CYS A 65 -5.70 23.36 14.06
CA CYS A 65 -6.03 22.48 12.95
C CYS A 65 -5.07 21.28 12.92
N ARG A 66 -5.65 20.08 12.85
CA ARG A 66 -4.91 18.82 12.82
C ARG A 66 -5.19 18.02 11.56
N ILE A 67 -4.19 17.30 11.08
CA ILE A 67 -4.29 16.36 9.96
C ILE A 67 -3.90 14.98 10.44
N GLU A 68 -4.62 13.96 9.96
CA GLU A 68 -4.33 12.55 10.21
C GLU A 68 -4.25 11.80 8.88
N LEU A 69 -3.28 10.89 8.76
CA LEU A 69 -3.26 9.86 7.73
C LEU A 69 -4.01 8.65 8.25
N VAL A 70 -4.92 8.10 7.46
CA VAL A 70 -5.64 6.88 7.80
C VAL A 70 -5.43 5.84 6.71
N ALA A 71 -4.92 4.68 7.09
CA ALA A 71 -4.81 3.51 6.25
C ALA A 71 -6.07 2.66 6.42
N LEU A 72 -6.63 2.23 5.29
CA LEU A 72 -7.88 1.48 5.23
C LEU A 72 -7.70 0.21 4.42
N ASP A 73 -8.35 -0.86 4.86
CA ASP A 73 -8.62 -2.05 4.07
C ASP A 73 -10.14 -2.22 3.95
N ASP A 74 -10.67 -1.83 2.80
CA ASP A 74 -12.10 -1.89 2.47
C ASP A 74 -12.62 -3.33 2.42
N THR A 75 -11.74 -4.33 2.26
CA THR A 75 -12.15 -5.74 2.24
C THR A 75 -12.54 -6.22 3.63
N THR A 76 -11.83 -5.78 4.67
CA THR A 76 -12.05 -6.22 6.06
C THR A 76 -12.69 -5.17 6.96
N GLY A 77 -12.73 -3.91 6.51
CA GLY A 77 -13.10 -2.76 7.34
C GLY A 77 -12.01 -2.35 8.33
N TRP A 78 -10.78 -2.84 8.16
CA TRP A 78 -9.65 -2.43 9.02
C TRP A 78 -9.31 -0.95 8.79
N VAL A 79 -9.04 -0.27 9.90
CA VAL A 79 -8.70 1.14 9.96
C VAL A 79 -7.50 1.30 10.89
N ASP A 80 -6.42 1.88 10.38
CA ASP A 80 -5.28 2.28 11.18
C ASP A 80 -4.97 3.75 10.97
N ARG A 81 -4.70 4.43 12.09
CA ARG A 81 -4.57 5.88 12.15
C ARG A 81 -3.13 6.22 12.44
N HIS A 82 -2.51 6.91 11.50
CA HIS A 82 -1.11 7.28 11.56
C HIS A 82 -0.95 8.80 11.56
N PHE A 83 0.08 9.26 12.28
CA PHE A 83 0.60 10.62 12.25
C PHE A 83 -0.44 11.74 12.37
N ASN A 84 -0.47 12.38 13.53
CA ASN A 84 -1.29 13.57 13.75
C ASN A 84 -0.40 14.83 13.66
N GLY A 85 -0.58 15.64 12.62
CA GLY A 85 0.23 16.83 12.31
C GLY A 85 -0.56 18.14 12.37
N SER A 86 0.15 19.28 12.39
CA SER A 86 -0.49 20.59 12.18
C SER A 86 -0.89 20.74 10.71
N CYS A 87 -1.99 21.45 10.43
CA CYS A 87 -2.42 21.71 9.06
C CYS A 87 -1.52 22.65 8.25
N ALA A 88 -0.60 23.39 8.88
CA ALA A 88 0.23 24.38 8.18
C ALA A 88 1.01 23.77 7.00
N GLN A 89 1.59 22.58 7.20
CA GLN A 89 2.25 21.82 6.15
C GLN A 89 2.40 20.36 6.60
N PHE A 90 1.79 19.42 5.87
CA PHE A 90 1.84 18.01 6.24
C PHE A 90 1.99 17.11 5.02
N ASP A 91 3.15 16.45 4.93
CA ASP A 91 3.34 15.31 4.04
C ASP A 91 3.61 14.09 4.91
N GLY A 92 2.74 13.10 4.83
CA GLY A 92 2.82 11.89 5.62
C GLY A 92 2.78 10.67 4.73
N TYR A 93 3.53 9.63 5.12
CA TYR A 93 3.34 8.31 4.54
C TYR A 93 3.55 7.21 5.56
N TRP A 94 2.95 6.07 5.27
CA TRP A 94 3.16 4.82 6.00
C TRP A 94 3.09 3.64 5.03
N ASN A 95 3.86 2.58 5.34
CA ASN A 95 3.93 1.38 4.52
C ASN A 95 3.38 0.18 5.28
N LEU A 96 2.36 -0.48 4.71
CA LEU A 96 1.92 -1.80 5.15
C LEU A 96 2.83 -2.85 4.54
N THR A 97 3.64 -3.49 5.38
CA THR A 97 4.44 -4.64 4.98
C THR A 97 3.57 -5.90 4.96
N ASN A 98 3.87 -6.80 4.02
CA ASN A 98 3.13 -8.05 3.79
C ASN A 98 1.61 -7.85 3.61
N PRO A 99 1.18 -7.06 2.62
CA PRO A 99 -0.25 -6.86 2.40
C PRO A 99 -0.89 -8.18 1.98
N SER A 100 -2.10 -8.44 2.47
CA SER A 100 -2.85 -9.63 2.14
C SER A 100 -3.33 -9.61 0.69
N SER A 101 -3.09 -10.70 -0.03
CA SER A 101 -3.49 -10.87 -1.43
C SER A 101 -5.02 -10.89 -1.57
N GLY A 102 -5.54 -10.18 -2.56
CA GLY A 102 -6.97 -10.01 -2.81
C GLY A 102 -7.63 -8.88 -2.02
N HIS A 103 -6.89 -8.15 -1.19
CA HIS A 103 -7.43 -7.06 -0.37
C HIS A 103 -7.46 -5.73 -1.13
N ALA A 104 -8.34 -4.83 -0.69
CA ALA A 104 -8.56 -3.52 -1.29
C ALA A 104 -8.17 -2.42 -0.31
N TYR A 105 -7.06 -1.75 -0.59
CA TYR A 105 -6.49 -0.73 0.30
C TYR A 105 -6.78 0.69 -0.19
N LYS A 106 -6.96 1.60 0.76
CA LYS A 106 -7.10 3.05 0.53
C LYS A 106 -6.33 3.85 1.57
N SER A 107 -5.87 5.02 1.17
CA SER A 107 -5.43 6.08 2.07
C SER A 107 -6.55 7.10 2.24
N GLU A 108 -6.66 7.68 3.43
CA GLU A 108 -7.55 8.80 3.72
C GLU A 108 -6.78 9.89 4.46
N ILE A 109 -6.94 11.14 4.03
CA ILE A 109 -6.53 12.31 4.80
C ILE A 109 -7.74 12.81 5.56
N ARG A 110 -7.62 12.98 6.89
CA ARG A 110 -8.63 13.65 7.72
C ARG A 110 -8.12 15.00 8.18
N VAL A 111 -8.96 16.01 8.13
CA VAL A 111 -8.65 17.39 8.51
C VAL A 111 -9.62 17.84 9.59
N TYR A 112 -9.07 18.10 10.77
CA TYR A 112 -9.77 18.54 11.96
C TYR A 112 -9.53 20.03 12.14
N TRP A 113 -10.40 20.86 11.55
CA TRP A 113 -10.17 22.30 11.44
C TRP A 113 -10.08 23.08 12.77
N ARG A 114 -10.61 22.53 13.87
CA ARG A 114 -10.71 23.21 15.18
C ARG A 114 -10.11 22.41 16.33
N GLY A 115 -9.26 21.43 16.05
CA GLY A 115 -8.52 20.67 17.08
C GLY A 115 -9.33 19.69 17.93
N GLY A 116 -10.62 19.51 17.64
CA GLY A 116 -11.44 18.42 18.19
C GLY A 116 -11.44 17.19 17.28
N ASP A 117 -11.92 16.05 17.79
CA ASP A 117 -11.93 14.77 17.06
C ASP A 117 -13.09 14.65 16.05
N GLN A 118 -14.07 15.57 16.06
CA GLN A 118 -15.20 15.61 15.14
C GLN A 118 -15.81 17.02 15.06
N PRO A 119 -16.50 17.38 13.96
CA PRO A 119 -16.48 16.70 12.67
C PRO A 119 -15.16 16.97 11.91
N TYR A 120 -14.73 16.03 11.07
CA TYR A 120 -13.58 16.21 10.18
C TYR A 120 -14.00 16.27 8.71
N ASP A 121 -13.22 16.97 7.91
CA ASP A 121 -13.25 16.90 6.45
C ASP A 121 -12.29 15.78 6.00
N TYR A 122 -12.59 15.09 4.90
CA TYR A 122 -11.74 14.00 4.44
C TYR A 122 -11.68 13.85 2.93
N VAL A 123 -10.60 13.23 2.46
CA VAL A 123 -10.44 12.75 1.08
C VAL A 123 -9.89 11.34 1.13
N GLN A 124 -10.47 10.43 0.36
CA GLN A 124 -9.96 9.07 0.17
C GLN A 124 -9.29 8.92 -1.19
N SER A 125 -8.22 8.14 -1.24
CA SER A 125 -7.59 7.72 -2.48
C SER A 125 -8.51 6.79 -3.29
N PRO A 126 -8.22 6.59 -4.58
CA PRO A 126 -8.73 5.42 -5.31
C PRO A 126 -8.34 4.12 -4.61
N VAL A 127 -9.06 3.04 -4.91
CA VAL A 127 -8.74 1.70 -4.39
C VAL A 127 -7.49 1.16 -5.07
N LEU A 128 -6.56 0.65 -4.27
CA LEU A 128 -5.52 -0.28 -4.72
C LEU A 128 -5.94 -1.70 -4.37
N ARG A 129 -6.13 -2.56 -5.38
CA ARG A 129 -6.30 -4.00 -5.15
C ARG A 129 -4.91 -4.62 -5.10
N TRP A 130 -4.59 -5.34 -4.04
CA TRP A 130 -3.31 -6.04 -3.87
C TRP A 130 -3.40 -7.47 -4.40
#